data_AF-F9XQD3-F1
#
_entry.id   AF-F9XQD3-F1
#
_cell.length_a   1.000
_cell.length_b   1.000
_cell.length_c   1.000
_cell.angle_alpha   90.00
_cell.angle_beta   90.00
_cell.angle_gamma   90.00
#
_symmetry.space_group_name_H-M   'P 1'
#
loop_
_entity.id
_entity.type
_entity.pdbx_description
1 polymer ?
#
loop_
_entity_poly.entity_id
_entity_poly.type
_entity_poly.pdbx_seq_one_letter_code
_entity_poly.pdbx_strand_id
1 'polypeptide(L)'
;MDNAETLMLECVRQYLQNGGRDRFFGLPMTLFPRHPMCMSIGHLHHGRQMRTGFTTLTPSTMADYDESLNNICFESQLSNFAKFNYLEDLYEEMLADALKLRTSTEYFHVPNECERFNVGEMLEWSMFRKREFDGDSDSDEDSECESDNELEEGDI
;
A
#
# COMPACT_ATOMS: atom_id res chain seq x y z
N MET A 1 -0.57 17.46 -10.04
CA MET A 1 -0.94 16.05 -10.28
C MET A 1 0.16 15.24 -9.66
N ASP A 2 -0.12 14.28 -8.79
CA ASP A 2 0.93 13.50 -8.13
C ASP A 2 1.57 12.48 -9.09
N ASN A 3 2.80 12.10 -8.79
CA ASN A 3 3.57 11.07 -9.49
C ASN A 3 4.05 9.98 -8.51
N ALA A 4 4.69 8.93 -9.02
CA ALA A 4 5.19 7.84 -8.18
C ALA A 4 6.21 8.33 -7.13
N GLU A 5 7.05 9.32 -7.46
CA GLU A 5 8.07 9.88 -6.55
C GLU A 5 7.44 10.59 -5.36
N THR A 6 6.48 11.49 -5.61
CA THR A 6 5.75 12.22 -4.56
C THR A 6 4.95 11.28 -3.67
N LEU A 7 4.35 10.22 -4.23
CA LEU A 7 3.69 9.17 -3.44
C LEU A 7 4.67 8.42 -2.53
N MET A 8 5.84 8.05 -3.05
CA MET A 8 6.88 7.37 -2.26
C MET A 8 7.40 8.27 -1.14
N LEU A 9 7.63 9.56 -1.44
CA LEU A 9 8.06 10.53 -0.43
C LEU A 9 7.00 10.74 0.66
N GLU A 10 5.72 10.79 0.30
CA GLU A 10 4.63 10.84 1.28
C GLU A 10 4.61 9.57 2.15
N CYS A 11 4.83 8.41 1.55
CA CYS A 11 4.93 7.14 2.28
C CYS A 11 6.05 7.17 3.32
N VAL A 12 7.25 7.61 2.91
CA VAL A 12 8.42 7.71 3.81
C VAL A 12 8.16 8.76 4.90
N ARG A 13 7.61 9.92 4.55
CA ARG A 13 7.24 10.97 5.52
C ARG A 13 6.31 10.42 6.59
N GLN A 14 5.19 9.82 6.19
CA GLN A 14 4.21 9.29 7.13
C GLN A 14 4.81 8.15 7.98
N TYR A 15 5.60 7.26 7.36
CA TYR A 15 6.30 6.20 8.08
C TYR A 15 7.23 6.75 9.19
N LEU A 16 7.97 7.82 8.91
CA LEU A 16 8.83 8.47 9.90
C LEU A 16 8.03 9.13 11.04
N GLN A 17 6.80 9.56 10.78
CA GLN A 17 5.92 10.17 11.79
C GLN A 17 5.22 9.14 12.67
N ASN A 18 4.74 8.03 12.10
CA ASN A 18 3.91 7.04 12.79
C ASN A 18 4.63 5.72 13.10
N GLY A 19 5.90 5.57 12.70
CA GLY A 19 6.68 4.35 12.89
C GLY A 19 6.13 3.15 12.11
N GLY A 20 5.48 3.38 10.97
CA GLY A 20 4.86 2.33 10.15
C GLY A 20 3.54 1.80 10.68
N ARG A 21 2.88 2.54 11.57
CA ARG A 21 1.57 2.18 12.15
C ARG A 21 0.45 2.97 11.50
N ASP A 22 -0.69 2.32 11.26
CA ASP A 22 -1.86 3.01 10.71
C ASP A 22 -2.43 4.03 11.72
N ARG A 23 -3.04 5.11 11.21
CA ARG A 23 -3.54 6.21 12.06
C ARG A 23 -4.83 5.89 12.80
N PHE A 24 -5.60 4.92 12.32
CA PHE A 24 -6.93 4.63 12.84
C PHE A 24 -6.83 3.66 14.02
N PHE A 25 -6.37 2.42 13.79
CA PHE A 25 -6.21 1.42 14.83
C PHE A 25 -4.84 1.41 15.51
N GLY A 26 -3.84 2.13 14.99
CA GLY A 26 -2.48 2.13 15.55
C GLY A 26 -1.70 0.84 15.32
N LEU A 27 -2.15 0.00 14.38
CA LEU A 27 -1.60 -1.31 14.11
C LEU A 27 -0.45 -1.24 13.09
N PRO A 28 0.56 -2.13 13.19
CA PRO A 28 1.68 -2.13 12.25
C PRO A 28 1.23 -2.52 10.85
N MET A 29 1.69 -1.78 9.84
CA MET A 29 1.42 -2.09 8.44
C MET A 29 2.47 -3.05 7.86
N THR A 30 2.09 -3.82 6.84
CA THR A 30 2.98 -4.70 6.08
C THR A 30 2.82 -4.49 4.57
N LEU A 31 3.76 -4.96 3.77
CA LEU A 31 3.65 -5.01 2.31
C LEU A 31 3.11 -6.35 1.79
N PHE A 32 2.72 -7.29 2.68
CA PHE A 32 2.22 -8.60 2.27
C PHE A 32 0.87 -8.51 1.57
N PRO A 33 0.77 -8.92 0.29
CA PRO A 33 -0.50 -8.90 -0.41
C PRO A 33 -1.50 -9.84 0.27
N ARG A 34 -2.78 -9.46 0.29
CA ARG A 34 -3.90 -10.19 0.92
C ARG A 34 -3.78 -10.36 2.44
N HIS A 35 -2.85 -9.67 3.09
CA HIS A 35 -2.81 -9.58 4.54
C HIS A 35 -3.73 -8.42 5.01
N PRO A 36 -4.53 -8.56 6.07
CA PRO A 36 -5.40 -7.45 6.55
C PRO A 36 -4.60 -6.21 6.95
N MET A 37 -3.37 -6.41 7.42
CA MET A 37 -2.41 -5.34 7.72
C MET A 37 -1.64 -4.82 6.48
N CYS A 38 -1.94 -5.32 5.28
CA CYS A 38 -1.32 -4.83 4.06
C CYS A 38 -1.54 -3.32 3.96
N MET A 39 -0.50 -2.60 3.60
CA MET A 39 -0.55 -1.18 3.35
C MET A 39 -1.51 -0.90 2.18
N SER A 40 -2.29 0.15 2.33
CA SER A 40 -3.20 0.69 1.35
C SER A 40 -3.15 2.21 1.41
N ILE A 41 -3.60 2.87 0.34
CA ILE A 41 -3.73 4.32 0.30
C ILE A 41 -5.21 4.64 0.49
N GLY A 42 -5.51 5.43 1.52
CA GLY A 42 -6.86 5.87 1.83
C GLY A 42 -6.97 7.38 1.92
N HIS A 43 -8.21 7.85 2.02
CA HIS A 43 -8.50 9.27 2.22
C HIS A 43 -8.21 9.67 3.67
N LEU A 44 -7.56 10.84 3.83
CA LEU A 44 -7.53 11.51 5.12
C LEU A 44 -8.90 12.11 5.43
N HIS A 45 -9.43 12.91 4.50
CA HIS A 45 -10.78 13.47 4.54
C HIS A 45 -11.58 13.01 3.32
N HIS A 46 -12.77 12.48 3.59
CA HIS A 46 -13.67 11.98 2.55
C HIS A 46 -14.26 13.13 1.74
N GLY A 47 -14.54 12.88 0.46
CA GLY A 47 -15.09 13.90 -0.46
C GLY A 47 -14.10 14.95 -0.96
N ARG A 48 -12.82 14.89 -0.55
CA ARG A 48 -11.72 15.69 -1.09
C ARG A 48 -10.86 14.85 -2.04
N GLN A 49 -10.20 15.50 -3.00
CA GLN A 49 -9.31 14.82 -3.95
C GLN A 49 -8.19 14.08 -3.20
N MET A 50 -7.84 12.86 -3.62
CA MET A 50 -6.63 12.19 -3.16
C MET A 50 -5.42 12.91 -3.76
N ARG A 51 -4.59 13.49 -2.90
CA ARG A 51 -3.34 14.13 -3.29
C ARG A 51 -2.32 14.11 -2.17
N THR A 52 -1.04 14.14 -2.54
CA THR A 52 0.04 14.37 -1.56
C THR A 52 0.07 15.84 -1.14
N GLY A 53 0.85 16.13 -0.08
CA GLY A 53 1.13 17.51 0.32
C GLY A 53 2.21 18.19 -0.53
N PHE A 54 2.90 17.47 -1.43
CA PHE A 54 3.94 18.07 -2.27
C PHE A 54 3.33 19.02 -3.31
N THR A 55 3.86 20.24 -3.36
CA THR A 55 3.39 21.30 -4.25
C THR A 55 4.02 21.22 -5.64
N THR A 56 5.12 20.48 -5.79
CA THR A 56 5.88 20.29 -7.04
C THR A 56 6.02 18.81 -7.38
N LEU A 57 6.22 18.51 -8.68
CA LEU A 57 6.40 17.14 -9.17
C LEU A 57 7.77 16.54 -8.82
N THR A 58 8.77 17.40 -8.65
CA THR A 58 10.16 17.04 -8.37
C THR A 58 10.60 17.78 -7.10
N PRO A 59 10.04 17.44 -5.94
CA PRO A 59 10.38 18.10 -4.69
C PRO A 59 11.86 17.85 -4.38
N SER A 60 12.56 18.92 -4.05
CA SER A 60 13.99 18.87 -3.71
C SER A 60 14.21 19.07 -2.21
N THR A 61 13.24 19.69 -1.53
CA THR A 61 13.31 20.01 -0.11
C THR A 61 11.96 19.81 0.56
N MET A 62 11.96 19.71 1.89
CA MET A 62 10.72 19.68 2.68
C MET A 62 9.96 21.02 2.67
N ALA A 63 10.54 22.11 2.17
CA ALA A 63 9.82 23.38 1.99
C ALA A 63 8.77 23.28 0.87
N ASP A 64 8.90 22.30 -0.03
CA ASP A 64 7.93 22.02 -1.10
C ASP A 64 6.69 21.28 -0.57
N TYR A 65 6.64 20.93 0.71
CA TYR A 65 5.57 20.17 1.34
C TYR A 65 4.62 21.07 2.14
N ASP A 66 3.33 21.01 1.80
CA ASP A 66 2.25 21.67 2.52
C ASP A 66 1.26 20.63 3.07
N GLU A 67 1.23 20.49 4.40
CA GLU A 67 0.37 19.53 5.08
C GLU A 67 -1.12 19.82 4.86
N SER A 68 -1.51 21.07 4.67
CA SER A 68 -2.92 21.45 4.45
C SER A 68 -3.47 20.94 3.12
N LEU A 69 -2.57 20.65 2.17
CA LEU A 69 -2.91 20.12 0.86
C LEU A 69 -2.95 18.60 0.85
N ASN A 70 -2.31 17.93 1.80
CA ASN A 70 -2.30 16.47 1.86
C ASN A 70 -3.70 15.93 2.20
N ASN A 71 -4.17 14.98 1.40
CA ASN A 71 -5.42 14.27 1.67
C ASN A 71 -5.31 12.75 1.52
N ILE A 72 -4.08 12.22 1.44
CA ILE A 72 -3.86 10.77 1.46
C ILE A 72 -3.24 10.35 2.80
N CYS A 73 -3.58 9.13 3.20
CA CYS A 73 -2.89 8.45 4.28
C CYS A 73 -2.53 7.03 3.86
N PHE A 74 -1.34 6.60 4.29
CA PHE A 74 -0.94 5.20 4.23
C PHE A 74 -1.48 4.51 5.47
N GLU A 75 -2.29 3.49 5.27
CA GLU A 75 -2.99 2.79 6.33
C GLU A 75 -3.19 1.31 6.00
N SER A 76 -3.54 0.51 7.01
CA SER A 76 -3.85 -0.90 6.79
C SER A 76 -5.12 -1.05 5.92
N GLN A 77 -5.17 -2.10 5.10
CA GLN A 77 -6.39 -2.46 4.35
C GLN A 77 -7.58 -2.59 5.29
N LEU A 78 -7.38 -3.18 6.48
CA LEU A 78 -8.41 -3.27 7.51
C LEU A 78 -8.95 -1.89 7.91
N SER A 79 -8.08 -0.92 8.21
CA SER A 79 -8.47 0.44 8.57
C SER A 79 -9.21 1.15 7.43
N ASN A 80 -8.69 1.01 6.21
CA ASN A 80 -9.30 1.61 5.03
C ASN A 80 -10.70 1.05 4.78
N PHE A 81 -10.87 -0.28 4.84
CA PHE A 81 -12.17 -0.93 4.72
C PHE A 81 -13.14 -0.57 5.85
N ALA A 82 -12.64 -0.49 7.08
CA ALA A 82 -13.45 -0.11 8.23
C ALA A 82 -14.04 1.29 8.06
N LYS A 83 -13.27 2.24 7.51
CA LYS A 83 -13.69 3.63 7.29
C LYS A 83 -14.54 3.84 6.04
N PHE A 84 -14.36 3.02 5.00
CA PHE A 84 -14.88 3.26 3.64
C PHE A 84 -16.37 3.66 3.54
N ASN A 85 -17.23 3.11 4.41
CA ASN A 85 -18.67 3.36 4.40
C ASN A 85 -19.17 4.29 5.53
N TYR A 86 -18.27 4.87 6.32
CA TYR A 86 -18.61 5.68 7.48
C TYR A 86 -18.21 7.13 7.31
N LEU A 87 -18.98 8.03 7.92
CA LEU A 87 -18.64 9.44 8.01
C LEU A 87 -17.47 9.61 8.98
N GLU A 88 -16.57 10.56 8.68
CA GLU A 88 -15.38 10.85 9.49
C GLU A 88 -15.73 11.20 10.94
N ASP A 89 -16.86 11.87 11.17
CA ASP A 89 -17.37 12.23 12.49
C ASP A 89 -17.64 11.01 13.40
N LEU A 90 -17.81 9.82 12.81
CA LEU A 90 -18.07 8.58 13.56
C LEU A 90 -16.79 7.83 13.96
N TYR A 91 -15.62 8.25 13.47
CA TYR A 91 -14.37 7.53 13.68
C TYR A 91 -13.97 7.39 15.15
N GLU A 92 -14.16 8.44 15.95
CA GLU A 92 -13.85 8.40 17.38
C GLU A 92 -14.74 7.39 18.13
N GLU A 93 -16.04 7.34 17.80
CA GLU A 93 -16.99 6.39 18.38
C GLU A 93 -16.66 4.95 17.97
N MET A 94 -16.35 4.74 16.68
CA MET A 94 -15.93 3.44 16.16
C MET A 94 -14.67 2.92 16.87
N LEU A 95 -13.68 3.78 17.11
CA LEU A 95 -12.48 3.41 17.85
C LEU A 95 -12.78 3.12 19.31
N ALA A 96 -13.63 3.91 19.95
CA ALA A 96 -14.05 3.66 21.32
C ALA A 96 -14.76 2.31 21.47
N ASP A 97 -15.58 1.92 20.49
CA ASP A 97 -16.25 0.61 20.47
C ASP A 97 -15.28 -0.53 20.18
N ALA A 98 -14.34 -0.35 19.25
CA ALA A 98 -13.31 -1.35 18.98
C ALA A 98 -12.48 -1.68 20.23
N LEU A 99 -12.17 -0.68 21.06
CA LEU A 99 -11.43 -0.87 22.32
C LEU A 99 -12.24 -1.61 23.41
N LYS A 100 -13.57 -1.65 23.31
CA LYS A 100 -14.42 -2.41 24.24
C LYS A 100 -14.44 -3.90 23.92
N LEU A 101 -14.06 -4.31 22.70
CA LEU A 101 -14.06 -5.70 22.29
C LEU A 101 -13.01 -6.49 23.09
N ARG A 102 -13.47 -7.25 24.08
CA ARG A 102 -12.68 -8.29 24.74
C ARG A 102 -12.97 -9.62 24.06
N THR A 103 -12.19 -9.96 23.04
CA THR A 103 -12.27 -11.30 22.45
C THR A 103 -11.60 -12.31 23.39
N SER A 104 -12.31 -13.38 23.73
CA SER A 104 -11.69 -14.52 24.41
C SER A 104 -10.58 -15.08 23.52
N THR A 105 -9.37 -15.17 24.06
CA THR A 105 -8.24 -15.81 23.39
C THR A 105 -8.32 -17.34 23.46
N GLU A 106 -9.36 -17.92 24.08
CA GLU A 106 -9.47 -19.38 24.24
C GLU A 106 -9.49 -20.13 22.90
N TYR A 107 -10.05 -19.54 21.84
CA TYR A 107 -10.15 -20.17 20.53
C TYR A 107 -9.05 -19.73 19.54
N PHE A 108 -8.27 -18.70 19.90
CA PHE A 108 -7.16 -18.22 19.08
C PHE A 108 -5.86 -18.71 19.69
N HIS A 109 -5.24 -19.69 19.04
CA HIS A 109 -3.88 -20.14 19.37
C HIS A 109 -2.95 -18.92 19.40
N VAL A 110 -2.46 -18.53 20.57
CA VAL A 110 -1.35 -17.58 20.67
C VAL A 110 -0.16 -18.28 20.00
N PRO A 111 0.38 -17.79 18.87
CA PRO A 111 1.63 -18.34 18.37
C PRO A 111 2.68 -18.04 19.43
N ASN A 112 3.23 -19.08 20.03
CA ASN A 112 4.39 -18.97 20.91
C ASN A 112 5.46 -18.19 20.14
N GLU A 113 5.90 -17.07 20.71
CA GLU A 113 6.99 -16.21 20.23
C GLU A 113 6.94 -15.92 18.73
N CYS A 114 6.60 -14.67 18.36
CA CYS A 114 6.69 -14.23 16.97
C CYS A 114 8.15 -14.39 16.51
N GLU A 115 8.47 -15.51 15.84
CA GLU A 115 9.80 -15.77 15.30
C GLU A 115 10.19 -14.57 14.43
N ARG A 116 11.42 -14.08 14.60
CA ARG A 116 11.89 -12.94 13.82
C ARG A 116 11.75 -13.27 12.35
N PHE A 117 10.94 -12.45 11.69
CA PHE A 117 10.56 -12.57 10.29
C PHE A 117 11.79 -12.77 9.38
N ASN A 118 11.88 -13.92 8.70
CA ASN A 118 12.96 -14.22 7.76
C ASN A 118 12.57 -13.80 6.34
N VAL A 119 13.24 -12.78 5.80
CA VAL A 119 12.97 -12.21 4.47
C VAL A 119 13.22 -13.22 3.33
N GLY A 120 14.05 -14.24 3.56
CA GLY A 120 14.38 -15.26 2.55
C GLY A 120 13.21 -16.17 2.18
N GLU A 121 12.48 -16.68 3.17
CA GLU A 121 11.35 -17.62 2.97
C GLU A 121 10.16 -16.94 2.27
N MET A 122 10.02 -15.64 2.46
CA MET A 122 8.98 -14.81 1.87
C MET A 122 9.07 -14.69 0.33
N LEU A 123 10.29 -14.61 -0.20
CA LEU A 123 10.53 -14.59 -1.65
C LEU A 123 10.06 -15.90 -2.29
N GLU A 124 10.33 -17.04 -1.66
CA GLU A 124 9.88 -18.34 -2.14
C GLU A 124 8.35 -18.45 -2.14
N TRP A 125 7.68 -18.02 -1.07
CA TRP A 125 6.21 -18.03 -0.98
C TRP A 125 5.55 -17.09 -2.01
N SER A 126 6.14 -15.93 -2.29
CA SER A 126 5.63 -15.02 -3.31
C SER A 126 5.80 -15.57 -4.73
N MET A 127 6.91 -16.25 -5.02
CA MET A 127 7.15 -16.94 -6.29
C MET A 127 6.22 -18.14 -6.48
N PHE A 128 5.95 -18.90 -5.41
CA PHE A 128 5.01 -20.02 -5.44
C PHE A 128 3.59 -19.58 -5.79
N ARG A 129 3.12 -18.49 -5.17
CA ARG A 129 1.78 -17.94 -5.47
C ARG A 129 1.66 -17.30 -6.85
N LYS A 130 2.75 -16.73 -7.39
CA LYS A 130 2.75 -16.22 -8.77
C LYS A 130 2.57 -17.37 -9.77
N ARG A 131 3.22 -18.52 -9.55
CA ARG A 131 3.01 -19.74 -10.35
C ARG A 131 1.58 -20.30 -10.28
N GLU A 132 0.92 -20.23 -9.12
CA GLU A 132 -0.48 -20.67 -9.01
C GLU A 132 -1.47 -19.73 -9.71
N PHE A 133 -1.16 -18.43 -9.79
CA PHE A 133 -2.05 -17.44 -10.42
C PHE A 133 -1.87 -17.35 -11.94
N ASP A 134 -0.64 -17.58 -12.43
CA ASP A 134 -0.32 -17.63 -13.87
C ASP A 134 -0.64 -19.01 -14.50
N GLY A 135 -1.28 -19.91 -13.75
CA GLY A 135 -1.47 -21.32 -14.10
C GLY A 135 -2.83 -21.70 -14.66
N ASP A 136 -3.57 -20.80 -15.34
CA ASP A 136 -4.75 -21.20 -16.15
C ASP A 136 -5.17 -20.16 -17.21
N SER A 137 -4.26 -19.77 -18.12
CA SER A 137 -4.68 -19.12 -19.37
C SER A 137 -3.81 -19.55 -20.54
N ASP A 138 -3.87 -20.83 -20.90
CA ASP A 138 -3.53 -21.29 -22.24
C ASP A 138 -4.80 -21.36 -23.08
N SER A 139 -4.96 -20.39 -23.98
CA SER A 139 -5.66 -20.58 -25.26
C SER A 139 -5.14 -19.55 -26.28
N ASP A 140 -4.05 -19.96 -26.95
CA ASP A 140 -3.72 -19.87 -28.38
C ASP A 140 -4.16 -18.64 -29.20
N GLU A 141 -3.19 -17.93 -29.78
CA GLU A 141 -2.95 -17.79 -31.25
C GLU A 141 -2.16 -16.50 -31.59
N ASP A 142 -0.90 -16.73 -32.00
CA ASP A 142 -0.10 -16.08 -33.05
C ASP A 142 -0.30 -14.58 -33.41
N SER A 143 0.79 -13.81 -33.29
CA SER A 143 1.33 -13.04 -34.42
C SER A 143 2.74 -12.53 -34.08
N GLU A 144 3.76 -13.28 -34.50
CA GLU A 144 5.13 -12.79 -34.61
C GLU A 144 5.15 -11.53 -35.49
N CYS A 145 5.62 -10.41 -34.94
CA CYS A 145 5.98 -9.22 -35.71
C CYS A 145 7.50 -9.16 -35.74
N GLU A 146 8.11 -9.84 -36.70
CA GLU A 146 9.52 -9.62 -37.03
C GLU A 146 9.70 -8.16 -37.45
N SER A 147 10.41 -7.37 -36.65
CA SER A 147 10.88 -6.06 -37.08
C SER A 147 12.28 -6.21 -37.68
N ASP A 148 12.33 -6.44 -38.98
CA ASP A 148 13.55 -6.25 -39.77
C ASP A 148 13.99 -4.78 -39.70
N ASN A 149 15.15 -4.55 -39.10
CA ASN A 149 15.92 -3.32 -39.31
C ASN A 149 17.37 -3.74 -39.51
N GLU A 150 17.69 -4.15 -40.74
CA GLU A 150 19.07 -4.16 -41.22
C GLU A 150 19.53 -2.72 -41.46
N LEU A 151 20.71 -2.43 -40.92
CA LEU A 151 21.50 -1.21 -41.07
C LEU A 151 22.09 -1.17 -42.48
N GLU A 152 22.02 -0.02 -43.16
CA GLU A 152 23.01 0.31 -44.20
C GLU A 152 23.68 1.65 -43.89
N GLU A 153 24.98 1.56 -43.59
CA GLU A 153 25.96 2.63 -43.71
C GLU A 153 26.30 2.83 -45.20
N GLY A 154 26.43 4.10 -45.63
CA GLY A 154 27.52 4.50 -46.55
C GLY A 154 27.20 4.85 -48.01
N ASP A 155 27.50 6.10 -48.34
CA ASP A 155 28.03 6.66 -49.61
C ASP A 155 27.24 6.57 -50.93
N ILE A 156 26.78 7.75 -51.41
CA ILE A 156 27.30 8.53 -52.58
C ILE A 156 26.84 9.98 -52.46
#